data_AF-A0A496E916-F1
#
_entry.id   AF-A0A496E916-F1
#
_cell.length_a   1.000
_cell.length_b   1.000
_cell.length_c   1.000
_cell.angle_alpha   90.00
_cell.angle_beta   90.00
_cell.angle_gamma   90.00
#
_symmetry.space_group_name_H-M   'P 1'
#
loop_
_entity.id
_entity.type
_entity.pdbx_description
1 polymer ?
#
loop_
_entity_poly.entity_id
_entity_poly.type
_entity_poly.pdbx_seq_one_letter_code
_entity_poly.pdbx_strand_id
1 'polypeptide(L)'
;MKTFEELKEDLLERAKKHNACQDGYRMGLNAKSKQDLLKAITDNWYWVLSASKMIDANYLENNFSEEELAEAGIYTRKEHTSNAKSFACGSATVKAYDSATVKAYDSATVEAYDSATVEAYDSATVKAYDSATVEAYDSATVEAYDSATVKAYDSATVEAYGSATVKAYGSATVEAYDSATVEAYDNSYVEDCTGNINTVSDHGIVKDYYNHKIYIKKGKFEIIEIE
;
A
#
# COMPACT_ATOMS: atom_id res chain seq x y z
N MET A 1 -21.68 -10.77 -19.19
CA MET A 1 -20.68 -11.43 -18.32
C MET A 1 -20.38 -12.80 -18.87
N LYS A 2 -19.11 -13.21 -18.83
CA LYS A 2 -18.70 -14.56 -19.24
C LYS A 2 -19.36 -15.62 -18.36
N THR A 3 -19.57 -16.80 -18.92
CA THR A 3 -19.86 -18.01 -18.13
C THR A 3 -18.66 -18.39 -17.27
N PHE A 4 -18.87 -19.24 -16.27
CA PHE A 4 -17.78 -19.73 -15.42
C PHE A 4 -16.65 -20.40 -16.23
N GLU A 5 -16.98 -21.26 -17.20
CA GLU A 5 -15.96 -21.97 -17.99
C GLU A 5 -15.16 -21.03 -18.89
N GLU A 6 -15.81 -20.09 -19.57
CA GLU A 6 -15.14 -19.07 -20.39
C GLU A 6 -14.21 -18.17 -19.55
N LEU A 7 -14.65 -17.84 -18.32
CA LEU A 7 -13.85 -17.02 -17.40
C LEU A 7 -12.64 -17.79 -16.87
N LYS A 8 -12.85 -19.06 -16.50
CA LYS A 8 -11.78 -19.95 -16.05
C LYS A 8 -10.72 -20.14 -17.13
N GLU A 9 -11.13 -20.40 -18.37
CA GLU A 9 -10.22 -20.57 -19.50
C GLU A 9 -9.39 -19.30 -19.74
N ASP A 10 -10.04 -18.13 -19.84
CA ASP A 10 -9.36 -16.84 -20.03
C ASP A 10 -8.37 -16.51 -18.89
N LEU A 11 -8.76 -16.73 -17.63
CA LEU A 11 -7.87 -16.53 -16.49
C LEU A 11 -6.66 -17.48 -16.53
N LEU A 12 -6.84 -18.74 -16.94
CA LEU A 12 -5.74 -19.70 -17.07
C LEU A 12 -4.80 -19.35 -18.21
N GLU A 13 -5.31 -18.90 -19.36
CA GLU A 13 -4.48 -18.42 -20.47
C GLU A 13 -3.65 -17.21 -20.07
N ARG A 14 -4.26 -16.23 -19.40
CA ARG A 14 -3.56 -15.07 -18.83
C ARG A 14 -2.50 -15.50 -17.82
N ALA A 15 -2.84 -16.41 -16.90
CA ALA A 15 -1.90 -16.91 -15.91
C ALA A 15 -0.68 -17.58 -16.55
N LYS A 16 -0.88 -18.39 -17.61
CA LYS A 16 0.26 -18.96 -18.39
C LYS A 16 1.10 -17.87 -19.03
N LYS A 17 0.46 -16.92 -19.70
CA LYS A 17 1.14 -15.82 -20.42
C LYS A 17 1.98 -14.96 -19.48
N HIS A 18 1.50 -14.74 -18.25
CA HIS A 18 2.19 -13.96 -17.22
C HIS A 18 3.13 -14.81 -16.34
N ASN A 19 3.39 -16.08 -16.71
CA ASN A 19 4.28 -16.99 -15.99
C ASN A 19 3.88 -17.22 -14.52
N ALA A 20 2.60 -17.47 -14.26
CA ALA A 20 2.11 -17.83 -12.94
C ALA A 20 2.91 -19.02 -12.35
N CYS A 21 3.17 -18.95 -11.05
CA CYS A 21 3.77 -20.08 -10.34
C CYS A 21 2.85 -21.31 -10.40
N GLN A 22 3.43 -22.50 -10.21
CA GLN A 22 2.68 -23.75 -10.28
C GLN A 22 1.50 -23.78 -9.30
N ASP A 23 1.67 -23.24 -8.09
CA ASP A 23 0.61 -23.21 -7.08
C ASP A 23 -0.53 -22.26 -7.46
N GLY A 24 -0.23 -21.02 -7.84
CA GLY A 24 -1.24 -20.05 -8.28
C GLY A 24 -2.00 -20.52 -9.52
N TYR A 25 -1.29 -21.09 -10.50
CA TYR A 25 -1.92 -21.69 -11.68
C TYR A 25 -2.82 -22.88 -11.31
N ARG A 26 -2.38 -23.74 -10.39
CA ARG A 26 -3.16 -24.90 -9.91
C ARG A 26 -4.42 -24.50 -9.16
N MET A 27 -4.42 -23.38 -8.43
CA MET A 27 -5.63 -22.84 -7.80
C MET A 27 -6.71 -22.51 -8.84
N GLY A 28 -6.35 -21.79 -9.90
CA GLY A 28 -7.27 -21.50 -11.00
C GLY A 28 -7.74 -22.77 -11.72
N LEU A 29 -6.84 -23.74 -11.93
CA LEU A 29 -7.19 -25.01 -12.60
C LEU A 29 -8.21 -25.82 -11.81
N ASN A 30 -8.10 -25.82 -10.49
CA ASN A 30 -8.98 -26.55 -9.57
C ASN A 30 -10.28 -25.83 -9.22
N ALA A 31 -10.44 -24.57 -9.64
CA ALA A 31 -11.66 -23.81 -9.40
C ALA A 31 -12.89 -24.52 -9.99
N LYS A 32 -14.00 -24.52 -9.26
CA LYS A 32 -15.29 -25.12 -9.65
C LYS A 32 -16.43 -24.09 -9.68
N SER A 33 -16.13 -22.85 -9.29
CA SER A 33 -17.06 -21.74 -9.24
C SER A 33 -16.32 -20.41 -9.45
N LYS A 34 -17.06 -19.35 -9.74
CA LYS A 34 -16.51 -17.99 -9.77
C LYS A 34 -15.94 -17.58 -8.40
N GLN A 35 -16.54 -18.04 -7.31
CA GLN A 35 -16.03 -17.79 -5.96
C GLN A 35 -14.64 -18.41 -5.75
N ASP A 36 -14.41 -19.62 -6.28
CA ASP A 36 -13.07 -20.24 -6.25
C ASP A 36 -12.04 -19.43 -7.07
N LEU A 37 -12.47 -18.86 -8.20
CA LEU A 37 -11.62 -17.98 -9.01
C LEU A 37 -11.27 -16.68 -8.26
N LEU A 38 -12.25 -16.04 -7.62
CA LEU A 38 -12.03 -14.85 -6.79
C LEU A 38 -11.14 -15.17 -5.58
N LYS A 39 -11.28 -16.36 -4.99
CA LYS A 39 -10.38 -16.84 -3.94
C LYS A 39 -8.95 -17.00 -4.46
N ALA A 40 -8.77 -17.58 -5.64
CA ALA A 40 -7.45 -17.70 -6.26
C ALA A 40 -6.83 -16.32 -6.55
N ILE A 41 -7.64 -15.36 -7.01
CA ILE A 41 -7.22 -13.97 -7.23
C ILE A 41 -6.79 -13.30 -5.93
N THR A 42 -7.60 -13.37 -4.87
CA THR A 42 -7.33 -12.72 -3.58
C THR A 42 -6.16 -13.34 -2.80
N ASP A 43 -5.96 -14.65 -2.90
CA ASP A 43 -4.79 -15.31 -2.32
C ASP A 43 -3.48 -14.95 -3.05
N ASN A 44 -3.57 -14.49 -4.31
CA ASN A 44 -2.44 -14.08 -5.14
C ASN A 44 -2.48 -12.58 -5.47
N TRP A 45 -3.18 -11.78 -4.68
CA TRP A 45 -3.59 -10.41 -5.03
C TRP A 45 -2.43 -9.52 -5.49
N TYR A 46 -1.31 -9.52 -4.74
CA TYR A 46 -0.09 -8.78 -5.08
C TYR A 46 0.43 -9.13 -6.47
N TRP A 47 0.56 -10.43 -6.74
CA TRP A 47 1.04 -10.89 -8.03
C TRP A 47 0.07 -10.53 -9.16
N VAL A 48 -1.23 -10.71 -8.91
CA VAL A 48 -2.28 -10.53 -9.92
C VAL A 48 -2.39 -9.07 -10.37
N LEU A 49 -2.42 -8.12 -9.43
CA LEU A 49 -2.65 -6.70 -9.75
C LEU A 49 -1.39 -5.85 -9.86
N SER A 50 -0.34 -6.12 -9.08
CA SER A 50 0.87 -5.29 -9.11
C SER A 50 2.01 -5.95 -9.89
N ALA A 51 2.48 -7.12 -9.45
CA ALA A 51 3.72 -7.68 -10.02
C ALA A 51 3.57 -8.14 -11.48
N SER A 52 2.45 -8.76 -11.84
CA SER A 52 2.19 -9.24 -13.20
C SER A 52 1.26 -8.35 -14.01
N LYS A 53 0.44 -7.53 -13.33
CA LYS A 53 -0.67 -6.75 -13.90
C LYS A 53 -1.52 -7.59 -14.88
N MET A 54 -1.80 -8.83 -14.51
CA MET A 54 -2.48 -9.83 -15.34
C MET A 54 -3.93 -9.41 -15.65
N ILE A 55 -4.57 -8.77 -14.68
CA ILE A 55 -5.91 -8.20 -14.75
C ILE A 55 -5.90 -6.85 -14.02
N ASP A 56 -6.94 -6.06 -14.23
CA ASP A 56 -7.17 -4.77 -13.57
C ASP A 56 -8.60 -4.68 -13.02
N ALA A 57 -8.95 -3.56 -12.40
CA ALA A 57 -10.29 -3.29 -11.89
C ALA A 57 -11.37 -3.42 -12.98
N ASN A 58 -11.10 -2.95 -14.21
CA ASN A 58 -12.06 -3.05 -15.33
C ASN A 58 -12.35 -4.51 -15.69
N TYR A 59 -11.33 -5.37 -15.68
CA TYR A 59 -11.51 -6.79 -15.91
C TYR A 59 -12.43 -7.41 -14.85
N LEU A 60 -12.22 -7.07 -13.58
CA LEU A 60 -13.07 -7.56 -12.48
C LEU A 60 -14.52 -7.11 -12.69
N GLU A 61 -14.75 -5.83 -12.96
CA GLU A 61 -16.09 -5.26 -13.17
C GLU A 61 -16.83 -5.85 -14.38
N ASN A 62 -16.11 -6.19 -15.45
CA ASN A 62 -16.72 -6.74 -16.67
C ASN A 62 -17.09 -8.23 -16.54
N ASN A 63 -16.47 -8.95 -15.60
CA ASN A 63 -16.60 -10.41 -15.49
C ASN A 63 -17.30 -10.90 -14.23
N PHE A 64 -17.35 -10.09 -13.17
CA PHE A 64 -17.99 -10.42 -11.89
C PHE A 64 -19.02 -9.37 -11.51
N SER A 65 -20.14 -9.80 -10.91
CA SER A 65 -21.12 -8.87 -10.35
C SER A 65 -20.55 -8.15 -9.13
N GLU A 66 -21.13 -6.99 -8.80
CA GLU A 66 -20.77 -6.25 -7.60
C GLU A 66 -21.01 -7.08 -6.33
N GLU A 67 -22.02 -7.95 -6.33
CA GLU A 67 -22.31 -8.90 -5.25
C GLU A 67 -21.24 -10.00 -5.15
N GLU A 68 -20.86 -10.62 -6.27
CA GLU A 68 -19.78 -11.64 -6.31
C GLU A 68 -18.45 -11.06 -5.79
N LEU A 69 -18.14 -9.82 -6.17
CA LEU A 69 -16.94 -9.12 -5.70
C LEU A 69 -17.02 -8.77 -4.20
N ALA A 70 -18.15 -8.22 -3.75
CA ALA A 70 -18.35 -7.86 -2.35
C ALA A 70 -18.30 -9.07 -1.41
N GLU A 71 -18.86 -10.21 -1.82
CA GLU A 71 -18.77 -11.48 -1.06
C GLU A 71 -17.33 -11.99 -0.95
N ALA A 72 -16.48 -11.69 -1.95
CA ALA A 72 -15.05 -11.98 -1.91
C ALA A 72 -14.22 -10.87 -1.21
N GLY A 73 -14.88 -9.82 -0.71
CA GLY A 73 -14.24 -8.67 -0.07
C GLY A 73 -13.45 -7.79 -1.04
N ILE A 74 -13.79 -7.80 -2.34
CA ILE A 74 -13.13 -7.00 -3.37
C ILE A 74 -13.96 -5.76 -3.68
N TYR A 75 -13.31 -4.59 -3.66
CA TYR A 75 -13.90 -3.30 -4.00
C TYR A 75 -13.10 -2.64 -5.13
N THR A 76 -13.76 -2.30 -6.24
CA THR A 76 -13.08 -1.72 -7.43
C THR A 76 -13.42 -0.24 -7.66
N ARG A 77 -14.48 0.25 -7.01
CA ARG A 77 -15.04 1.60 -7.16
C ARG A 77 -16.00 1.90 -6.01
N LYS A 78 -16.41 3.17 -5.87
CA LYS A 78 -17.32 3.69 -4.83
C LYS A 78 -16.73 3.58 -3.42
N GLU A 79 -17.45 4.15 -2.46
CA GLU A 79 -17.14 4.05 -1.04
C GLU A 79 -17.73 2.79 -0.42
N HIS A 80 -16.94 2.11 0.41
CA HIS A 80 -17.32 0.91 1.16
C HIS A 80 -16.85 1.01 2.60
N THR A 81 -17.56 0.35 3.51
CA THR A 81 -17.13 0.18 4.90
C THR A 81 -16.76 -1.28 5.13
N SER A 82 -15.63 -1.52 5.78
CA SER A 82 -15.17 -2.86 6.11
C SER A 82 -14.63 -2.93 7.54
N ASN A 83 -15.00 -3.99 8.26
CA ASN A 83 -14.43 -4.38 9.54
C ASN A 83 -13.72 -5.75 9.45
N ALA A 84 -13.42 -6.19 8.22
CA ALA A 84 -12.87 -7.50 7.92
C ALA A 84 -11.71 -7.40 6.92
N LYS A 85 -11.18 -8.55 6.50
CA LYS A 85 -10.20 -8.60 5.41
C LYS A 85 -10.87 -8.18 4.10
N SER A 86 -10.29 -7.21 3.40
CA SER A 86 -10.77 -6.76 2.09
C SER A 86 -9.63 -6.34 1.17
N PHE A 87 -9.97 -6.17 -0.11
CA PHE A 87 -9.06 -5.90 -1.21
C PHE A 87 -9.62 -4.73 -2.01
N ALA A 88 -8.83 -3.69 -2.20
CA ALA A 88 -9.25 -2.50 -2.92
C ALA A 88 -8.34 -2.29 -4.14
N CYS A 89 -8.94 -1.99 -5.29
CA CYS A 89 -8.22 -1.58 -6.50
C CYS A 89 -9.05 -0.56 -7.29
N GLY A 90 -8.49 -0.04 -8.39
CA GLY A 90 -9.19 0.93 -9.23
C GLY A 90 -9.49 2.22 -8.48
N SER A 91 -10.77 2.60 -8.41
CA SER A 91 -11.24 3.86 -7.81
C SER A 91 -12.02 3.66 -6.51
N ALA A 92 -11.85 2.52 -5.85
CA ALA A 92 -12.53 2.23 -4.59
C ALA A 92 -12.01 3.12 -3.46
N THR A 93 -12.93 3.53 -2.58
CA THR A 93 -12.62 4.10 -1.27
C THR A 93 -13.10 3.14 -0.19
N VAL A 94 -12.21 2.72 0.72
CA VAL A 94 -12.56 1.79 1.81
C VAL A 94 -12.35 2.48 3.15
N LYS A 95 -13.41 2.57 3.95
CA LYS A 95 -13.38 2.94 5.36
C LYS A 95 -13.19 1.67 6.19
N ALA A 96 -11.98 1.48 6.70
CA ALA A 96 -11.57 0.32 7.46
C ALA A 96 -11.60 0.63 8.97
N TYR A 97 -12.38 -0.14 9.73
CA TYR A 97 -12.57 0.06 11.17
C TYR A 97 -12.11 -1.14 12.00
N ASP A 98 -12.05 -0.96 13.32
CA ASP A 98 -11.73 -2.00 14.30
C ASP A 98 -10.38 -2.68 13.99
N SER A 99 -10.41 -3.95 13.59
CA SER A 99 -9.25 -4.77 13.23
C SER A 99 -9.29 -5.21 11.76
N ALA A 100 -9.92 -4.43 10.89
CA ALA A 100 -9.95 -4.67 9.46
C ALA A 100 -8.53 -4.79 8.88
N THR A 101 -8.39 -5.57 7.81
CA THR A 101 -7.14 -5.66 7.05
C THR A 101 -7.42 -5.37 5.59
N VAL A 102 -6.83 -4.31 5.03
CA VAL A 102 -7.06 -3.90 3.64
C VAL A 102 -5.78 -4.03 2.83
N LYS A 103 -5.88 -4.65 1.66
CA LYS A 103 -4.82 -4.62 0.63
C LYS A 103 -5.26 -3.69 -0.50
N ALA A 104 -4.63 -2.52 -0.62
CA ALA A 104 -5.00 -1.45 -1.56
C ALA A 104 -3.97 -1.31 -2.69
N TYR A 105 -4.46 -1.27 -3.93
CA TYR A 105 -3.68 -1.30 -5.18
C TYR A 105 -4.17 -0.22 -6.15
N ASP A 106 -3.37 0.04 -7.18
CA ASP A 106 -3.64 1.03 -8.22
C ASP A 106 -3.89 2.42 -7.63
N SER A 107 -5.10 2.97 -7.78
CA SER A 107 -5.50 4.30 -7.28
C SER A 107 -6.54 4.19 -6.16
N ALA A 108 -6.64 3.04 -5.49
CA ALA A 108 -7.56 2.85 -4.39
C ALA A 108 -7.21 3.78 -3.22
N THR A 109 -8.24 4.24 -2.52
CA THR A 109 -8.12 5.05 -1.31
C THR A 109 -8.59 4.26 -0.10
N VAL A 110 -7.87 4.35 1.02
CA VAL A 110 -8.27 3.74 2.30
C VAL A 110 -8.26 4.78 3.41
N GLU A 111 -9.35 4.86 4.17
CA GLU A 111 -9.40 5.56 5.46
C GLU A 111 -9.38 4.49 6.56
N ALA A 112 -8.27 4.39 7.29
CA ALA A 112 -8.05 3.38 8.31
C ALA A 112 -8.17 3.99 9.72
N TYR A 113 -9.04 3.41 10.54
CA TYR A 113 -9.36 3.86 11.89
C TYR A 113 -9.00 2.78 12.93
N ASP A 114 -8.99 3.16 14.20
CA ASP A 114 -8.78 2.26 15.35
C ASP A 114 -7.48 1.45 15.23
N SER A 115 -7.57 0.13 15.04
CA SER A 115 -6.44 -0.80 14.90
C SER A 115 -6.41 -1.46 13.52
N ALA A 116 -7.02 -0.82 12.51
CA ALA A 116 -7.02 -1.33 11.15
C ALA A 116 -5.59 -1.41 10.59
N THR A 117 -5.33 -2.44 9.78
CA THR A 117 -4.05 -2.65 9.10
C THR A 117 -4.22 -2.50 7.59
N VAL A 118 -3.33 -1.75 6.95
CA VAL A 118 -3.36 -1.52 5.50
C VAL A 118 -2.02 -1.87 4.89
N GLU A 119 -2.04 -2.64 3.80
CA GLU A 119 -0.92 -2.71 2.86
C GLU A 119 -1.30 -1.94 1.59
N ALA A 120 -0.55 -0.90 1.25
CA ALA A 120 -0.78 -0.04 0.10
C ALA A 120 0.35 -0.18 -0.93
N TYR A 121 -0.01 -0.39 -2.19
CA TYR A 121 0.93 -0.60 -3.31
C TYR A 121 0.64 0.34 -4.47
N ASP A 122 1.57 0.41 -5.43
CA ASP A 122 1.48 1.24 -6.64
C ASP A 122 1.20 2.72 -6.30
N SER A 123 0.01 3.26 -6.58
CA SER A 123 -0.37 4.67 -6.32
C SER A 123 -1.53 4.78 -5.32
N ALA A 124 -1.71 3.76 -4.48
CA ALA A 124 -2.77 3.77 -3.49
C ALA A 124 -2.55 4.90 -2.46
N THR A 125 -3.64 5.48 -1.98
CA THR A 125 -3.62 6.55 -0.99
C THR A 125 -4.25 6.06 0.32
N VAL A 126 -3.60 6.33 1.45
CA VAL A 126 -4.09 5.93 2.77
C VAL A 126 -4.15 7.13 3.71
N LYS A 127 -5.28 7.31 4.40
CA LYS A 127 -5.40 8.15 5.59
C LYS A 127 -5.48 7.24 6.81
N ALA A 128 -4.51 7.30 7.70
CA ALA A 128 -4.43 6.45 8.89
C ALA A 128 -4.65 7.29 10.15
N TYR A 129 -5.60 6.87 10.98
CA TYR A 129 -6.01 7.53 12.22
C TYR A 129 -5.78 6.61 13.43
N ASP A 130 -5.84 7.19 14.63
CA ASP A 130 -5.75 6.48 15.91
C ASP A 130 -4.50 5.59 16.03
N SER A 131 -4.66 4.26 16.06
CA SER A 131 -3.59 3.27 16.16
C SER A 131 -3.48 2.41 14.89
N ALA A 132 -3.99 2.90 13.76
CA ALA A 132 -3.92 2.19 12.49
C ALA A 132 -2.46 1.95 12.07
N THR A 133 -2.22 0.81 11.43
CA THR A 133 -0.90 0.41 10.94
C THR A 133 -0.90 0.33 9.42
N VAL A 134 0.09 0.96 8.79
CA VAL A 134 0.22 1.00 7.32
C VAL A 134 1.60 0.50 6.90
N GLU A 135 1.62 -0.40 5.91
CA GLU A 135 2.81 -0.66 5.09
C GLU A 135 2.58 -0.12 3.69
N ALA A 136 3.38 0.86 3.29
CA ALA A 136 3.29 1.57 2.01
C ALA A 136 4.49 1.22 1.13
N TYR A 137 4.21 0.77 -0.09
CA TYR A 137 5.18 0.30 -1.08
C TYR A 137 5.09 1.12 -2.37
N ASP A 138 6.10 1.01 -3.23
CA ASP A 138 6.19 1.68 -4.53
C ASP A 138 6.00 3.20 -4.43
N SER A 139 4.93 3.76 -5.01
CA SER A 139 4.61 5.19 -5.01
C SER A 139 3.37 5.49 -4.16
N ALA A 140 3.04 4.64 -3.19
CA ALA A 140 1.90 4.85 -2.32
C ALA A 140 2.07 6.10 -1.46
N THR A 141 0.96 6.78 -1.19
CA THR A 141 0.91 8.00 -0.38
C THR A 141 0.16 7.75 0.92
N VAL A 142 0.71 8.19 2.05
CA VAL A 142 0.10 8.03 3.37
C VAL A 142 0.04 9.37 4.11
N GLU A 143 -1.15 9.71 4.61
CA GLU A 143 -1.32 10.70 5.67
C GLU A 143 -1.55 9.95 6.99
N ALA A 144 -0.66 10.12 7.97
CA ALA A 144 -0.72 9.44 9.26
C ALA A 144 -0.99 10.44 10.38
N TYR A 145 -2.04 10.18 11.16
CA TYR A 145 -2.51 11.03 12.25
C TYR A 145 -2.43 10.31 13.60
N ASP A 146 -2.53 11.08 14.68
CA ASP A 146 -2.58 10.59 16.07
C ASP A 146 -1.44 9.63 16.42
N SER A 147 -1.69 8.36 16.69
CA SER A 147 -0.68 7.36 17.04
C SER A 147 -0.49 6.31 15.93
N ALA A 148 -0.88 6.65 14.70
CA ALA A 148 -0.74 5.75 13.57
C ALA A 148 0.73 5.37 13.32
N THR A 149 0.94 4.14 12.89
CA THR A 149 2.28 3.60 12.60
C THR A 149 2.42 3.29 11.12
N VAL A 150 3.46 3.82 10.48
CA VAL A 150 3.73 3.63 9.05
C VAL A 150 5.10 3.01 8.83
N LYS A 151 5.18 2.00 7.96
CA LYS A 151 6.43 1.62 7.28
C LYS A 151 6.32 2.01 5.82
N ALA A 152 7.23 2.85 5.36
CA ALA A 152 7.29 3.32 3.98
C ALA A 152 8.51 2.74 3.28
N TYR A 153 8.30 2.14 2.11
CA TYR A 153 9.33 1.50 1.30
C TYR A 153 9.41 2.15 -0.09
N ASP A 154 10.49 1.88 -0.81
CA ASP A 154 10.71 2.32 -2.19
C ASP A 154 10.57 3.83 -2.39
N SER A 155 9.56 4.31 -3.12
CA SER A 155 9.31 5.74 -3.36
C SER A 155 8.06 6.25 -2.63
N ALA A 156 7.61 5.54 -1.59
CA ALA A 156 6.42 5.90 -0.86
C ALA A 156 6.58 7.27 -0.20
N THR A 157 5.50 8.03 -0.14
CA THR A 157 5.45 9.37 0.44
C THR A 157 4.58 9.37 1.69
N VAL A 158 5.06 9.95 2.78
CA VAL A 158 4.33 9.99 4.06
C VAL A 158 4.30 11.41 4.60
N GLU A 159 3.11 11.90 4.94
CA GLU A 159 2.92 13.03 5.84
C GLU A 159 2.51 12.51 7.22
N ALA A 160 3.27 12.82 8.25
CA ALA A 160 3.05 12.33 9.61
C ALA A 160 2.73 13.47 10.57
N TYR A 161 1.61 13.36 11.28
CA TYR A 161 1.07 14.37 12.17
C TYR A 161 0.90 13.82 13.59
N GLY A 162 0.78 14.71 14.59
CA GLY A 162 0.50 14.31 15.97
C GLY A 162 1.65 13.50 16.60
N SER A 163 1.37 12.26 17.02
CA SER A 163 2.33 11.31 17.60
C SER A 163 2.62 10.13 16.67
N ALA A 164 2.35 10.28 15.36
CA ALA A 164 2.52 9.21 14.40
C ALA A 164 3.99 8.75 14.34
N THR A 165 4.19 7.45 14.10
CA THR A 165 5.52 6.85 14.02
C THR A 165 5.77 6.32 12.62
N VAL A 166 6.86 6.73 12.00
CA VAL A 166 7.23 6.32 10.64
C VAL A 166 8.59 5.64 10.62
N LYS A 167 8.68 4.50 9.93
CA LYS A 167 9.95 3.90 9.49
C LYS A 167 10.04 4.01 7.98
N ALA A 168 11.05 4.73 7.49
CA ALA A 168 11.24 4.99 6.06
C ALA A 168 12.47 4.23 5.53
N TYR A 169 12.29 3.52 4.42
CA TYR A 169 13.30 2.69 3.77
C TYR A 169 13.45 3.07 2.29
N GLY A 170 14.57 2.68 1.66
CA GLY A 170 14.77 2.90 0.24
C GLY A 170 14.91 4.38 -0.11
N SER A 171 14.01 4.89 -0.96
CA SER A 171 13.92 6.31 -1.37
C SER A 171 12.64 6.98 -0.85
N ALA A 172 12.05 6.45 0.22
CA ALA A 172 10.82 6.97 0.78
C ALA A 172 11.02 8.43 1.26
N THR A 173 9.98 9.23 1.10
CA THR A 173 9.95 10.65 1.47
C THR A 173 8.99 10.83 2.64
N VAL A 174 9.44 11.50 3.71
CA VAL A 174 8.61 11.76 4.88
C VAL A 174 8.64 13.24 5.23
N GLU A 175 7.46 13.83 5.37
CA GLU A 175 7.27 15.11 6.04
C GLU A 175 6.68 14.86 7.42
N ALA A 176 7.36 15.32 8.47
CA ALA A 176 6.91 15.12 9.84
C ALA A 176 6.56 16.45 10.52
N TYR A 177 5.41 16.42 11.17
CA TYR A 177 4.79 17.53 11.88
C TYR A 177 4.59 17.19 13.36
N ASP A 178 4.42 18.21 14.19
CA ASP A 178 4.19 18.13 15.64
C ASP A 178 5.22 17.28 16.40
N SER A 179 4.79 16.14 16.96
CA SER A 179 5.58 15.19 17.76
C SER A 179 5.78 13.86 17.03
N ALA A 180 5.61 13.84 15.70
CA ALA A 180 5.80 12.64 14.91
C ALA A 180 7.25 12.15 15.03
N THR A 181 7.43 10.84 15.10
CA THR A 181 8.74 10.19 15.21
C THR A 181 9.08 9.49 13.90
N VAL A 182 10.28 9.75 13.36
CA VAL A 182 10.73 9.16 12.10
C VAL A 182 12.06 8.46 12.27
N GLU A 183 12.09 7.17 11.93
CA GLU A 183 13.31 6.40 11.71
C GLU A 183 13.57 6.27 10.21
N ALA A 184 14.60 6.94 9.71
CA ALA A 184 15.04 6.86 8.32
C ALA A 184 16.18 5.86 8.14
N TYR A 185 16.12 5.11 7.04
CA TYR A 185 17.10 4.13 6.60
C TYR A 185 17.46 4.36 5.11
N ASP A 186 18.66 3.93 4.71
CA ASP A 186 19.18 4.01 3.34
C ASP A 186 19.20 5.43 2.73
N ASN A 187 18.50 5.65 1.61
CA ASN A 187 18.44 6.93 0.89
C ASN A 187 17.11 7.67 1.15
N SER A 188 16.39 7.34 2.23
CA SER A 188 15.14 8.03 2.55
C SER A 188 15.39 9.50 2.90
N TYR A 189 14.42 10.34 2.53
CA TYR A 189 14.42 11.77 2.79
C TYR A 189 13.42 12.09 3.90
N VAL A 190 13.82 12.95 4.85
CA VAL A 190 12.93 13.37 5.94
C VAL A 190 12.99 14.88 6.12
N GLU A 191 11.87 15.55 5.91
CA GLU A 191 11.72 16.95 6.27
C GLU A 191 11.09 17.09 7.65
N ASP A 192 11.83 17.74 8.54
CA ASP A 192 11.32 18.16 9.84
C ASP A 192 10.73 19.58 9.75
N CYS A 193 9.40 19.64 9.86
CA CYS A 193 8.63 20.88 9.82
C CYS A 193 8.46 21.50 11.23
N THR A 194 8.84 20.83 12.32
CA THR A 194 8.63 21.30 13.71
C THR A 194 9.86 21.29 14.62
N GLY A 195 10.95 20.64 14.23
CA GLY A 195 12.22 20.57 14.96
C GLY A 195 12.31 19.47 16.02
N ASN A 196 11.45 18.44 15.96
CA ASN A 196 11.30 17.41 17.00
C ASN A 196 11.74 15.99 16.57
N ILE A 197 12.33 15.80 15.38
CA ILE A 197 12.69 14.45 14.90
C ILE A 197 13.92 13.89 15.62
N ASN A 198 13.74 12.71 16.23
CA ASN A 198 14.84 11.88 16.73
C ASN A 198 15.27 10.89 15.64
N THR A 199 16.30 11.22 14.84
CA THR A 199 16.86 10.28 13.87
C THR A 199 17.70 9.21 14.57
N VAL A 200 17.34 7.93 14.41
CA VAL A 200 17.95 6.81 15.18
C VAL A 200 19.04 6.04 14.40
N SER A 201 19.14 6.17 13.06
CA SER A 201 20.18 5.48 12.27
C SER A 201 20.53 6.15 10.91
N ASP A 202 21.33 5.46 10.07
CA ASP A 202 22.66 5.91 9.64
C ASP A 202 22.77 7.08 8.65
N HIS A 203 21.75 7.43 7.86
CA HIS A 203 21.73 8.65 7.03
C HIS A 203 20.28 9.07 6.76
N GLY A 204 19.94 10.33 7.01
CA GLY A 204 18.72 10.98 6.53
C GLY A 204 19.06 12.39 6.05
N ILE A 205 18.46 12.81 4.93
CA ILE A 205 18.56 14.21 4.46
C ILE A 205 17.59 15.03 5.31
N VAL A 206 18.07 16.09 5.96
CA VAL A 206 17.27 16.88 6.94
C VAL A 206 16.89 18.29 6.46
N LYS A 207 17.51 18.84 5.41
CA LYS A 207 16.99 20.04 4.69
C LYS A 207 17.81 20.42 3.46
N ASP A 208 17.12 21.05 2.49
CA ASP A 208 17.65 21.72 1.30
C ASP A 208 17.59 23.24 1.48
N TYR A 209 18.73 23.93 1.33
CA TYR A 209 18.78 25.38 1.16
C TYR A 209 19.66 25.67 -0.06
N TYR A 210 19.06 26.26 -1.12
CA TYR A 210 19.75 26.88 -2.26
C TYR A 210 21.08 26.21 -2.66
N ASN A 211 20.99 25.04 -3.30
CA ASN A 211 22.10 24.22 -3.84
C ASN A 211 22.90 23.37 -2.82
N HIS A 212 22.48 23.25 -1.56
CA HIS A 212 23.21 22.43 -0.57
C HIS A 212 22.32 21.36 0.06
N LYS A 213 22.71 20.08 -0.11
CA LYS A 213 22.09 18.93 0.57
C LYS A 213 22.82 18.63 1.87
N ILE A 214 22.14 18.70 3.01
CA ILE A 214 22.73 18.36 4.32
C ILE A 214 22.39 16.91 4.66
N TYR A 215 23.41 16.06 4.71
CA TYR A 215 23.32 14.68 5.18
C TYR A 215 23.71 14.62 6.66
N ILE A 216 22.89 13.99 7.51
CA ILE A 216 23.29 13.66 8.88
C ILE A 216 23.64 12.18 8.94
N LYS A 217 24.94 11.89 9.04
CA LYS A 217 25.46 10.54 9.31
C LYS A 217 25.65 10.31 10.80
N LYS A 218 25.24 9.14 11.31
CA LYS A 218 25.43 8.78 12.73
C LYS A 218 26.92 8.76 13.13
N GLY A 219 27.26 9.49 14.20
CA GLY A 219 28.57 9.42 14.86
C GLY A 219 29.64 10.41 14.39
N LYS A 220 29.37 11.20 13.35
CA LYS A 220 30.13 12.41 13.01
C LYS A 220 29.13 13.43 12.49
N PHE A 221 29.07 14.61 13.11
CA PHE A 221 28.49 15.78 12.47
C PHE A 221 29.40 16.13 11.29
N GLU A 222 29.21 15.48 10.15
CA GLU A 222 29.88 15.84 8.91
C GLU A 222 28.80 16.44 8.02
N ILE A 223 28.74 17.77 8.02
CA ILE A 223 27.99 18.52 7.02
C ILE A 223 28.75 18.27 5.71
N ILE A 224 28.27 17.32 4.90
CA ILE A 224 28.78 17.14 3.55
C ILE A 224 28.05 18.16 2.70
N GLU A 225 28.61 19.36 2.59
CA GLU A 225 28.23 20.33 1.57
C GLU A 225 28.77 19.79 0.24
N ILE A 226 27.87 19.41 -0.67
CA ILE A 226 28.24 19.07 -2.05
C ILE A 226 28.03 20.35 -2.86
N GLU A 227 29.12 20.94 -3.37
CA GLU A 227 29.09 22.00 -4.41
C GLU A 227 28.56 21.47 -5.76
#